data_AF-A0A258L2B6-F1
#
_entry.id   AF-A0A258L2B6-F1
#
_cell.length_a   1.000
_cell.length_b   1.000
_cell.length_c   1.000
_cell.angle_alpha   90.00
_cell.angle_beta   90.00
_cell.angle_gamma   90.00
#
_symmetry.space_group_name_H-M   'P 1'
#
loop_
_entity.id
_entity.type
_entity.pdbx_description
1 polymer ?
#
loop_
_entity_poly.entity_id
_entity_poly.type
_entity_poly.pdbx_seq_one_letter_code
_entity_poly.pdbx_strand_id
1 'polypeptide(L)'
;MIDINPFDPQTVVLLGVLNPATILVAFLLGRTADQWQKIPVAAFAGAFAGFLLYWLAATLGLFSIHALGGEAGMLLVGFASGLVWAVLGYKLFPAARSS
;
A
#
# COMPACT_ATOMS: atom_id res chain seq x y z
N MET A 1 6.53 -1.50 34.57
CA MET A 1 7.25 -0.72 33.54
C MET A 1 6.44 -0.87 32.26
N ILE A 2 6.20 0.20 31.50
CA ILE A 2 5.59 0.07 30.17
C ILE A 2 6.74 -0.34 29.24
N ASP A 3 6.74 -1.60 28.79
CA ASP A 3 7.68 -2.07 27.78
C ASP A 3 7.34 -1.37 26.45
N ILE A 4 8.13 -0.35 26.11
CA ILE A 4 8.06 0.30 24.80
C ILE A 4 8.78 -0.62 23.83
N ASN A 5 8.03 -1.38 23.04
CA ASN A 5 8.63 -2.17 21.99
C ASN A 5 9.13 -1.20 20.88
N PRO A 6 10.43 -1.25 20.52
CA PRO A 6 10.99 -0.35 19.52
C PRO A 6 10.33 -0.50 18.15
N PHE A 7 10.32 0.59 17.38
CA PHE A 7 9.92 0.59 15.98
C PHE A 7 10.84 -0.34 15.16
N ASP A 8 10.25 -1.29 14.44
CA ASP A 8 10.96 -2.18 13.52
C ASP A 8 10.72 -1.76 12.04
N PRO A 9 11.62 -0.94 11.47
CA PRO A 9 11.47 -0.45 10.10
C PRO A 9 11.50 -1.54 9.04
N GLN A 10 12.25 -2.63 9.27
CA GLN A 10 12.42 -3.67 8.25
C GLN A 10 11.12 -4.42 8.02
N THR A 11 10.44 -4.80 9.11
CA THR A 11 9.12 -5.45 9.02
C THR A 11 8.10 -4.55 8.34
N VAL A 12 8.08 -3.25 8.66
CA VAL A 12 7.18 -2.28 8.03
C VAL A 12 7.45 -2.15 6.53
N VAL A 13 8.73 -2.09 6.12
CA VAL A 13 9.09 -2.01 4.70
C VAL A 13 8.64 -3.27 3.96
N LEU A 14 8.92 -4.45 4.50
CA LEU A 14 8.54 -5.72 3.88
C LEU A 14 7.02 -5.85 3.76
N LEU A 15 6.29 -5.57 4.84
CA LEU A 15 4.83 -5.64 4.86
C LEU A 15 4.20 -4.61 3.92
N GLY A 16 4.75 -3.40 3.80
CA GLY A 16 4.22 -2.37 2.92
C GLY A 16 4.52 -2.65 1.43
N VAL A 17 5.72 -3.12 1.10
CA VAL A 17 6.13 -3.41 -0.28
C VAL A 17 5.44 -4.66 -0.84
N LEU A 18 5.38 -5.73 -0.05
CA LEU A 18 4.84 -7.03 -0.46
C LEU A 18 3.34 -7.19 -0.17
N ASN A 19 2.65 -6.10 0.18
CA ASN A 19 1.24 -6.16 0.50
C ASN A 19 0.39 -6.49 -0.75
N PRO A 20 -0.29 -7.64 -0.81
CA PRO A 20 -1.03 -8.03 -1.99
C PRO A 20 -2.21 -7.09 -2.28
N ALA A 21 -2.86 -6.52 -1.25
CA ALA A 21 -3.95 -5.57 -1.45
C ALA A 21 -3.44 -4.24 -2.04
N THR A 22 -2.29 -3.72 -1.56
CA THR A 22 -1.66 -2.53 -2.15
C THR A 22 -1.34 -2.76 -3.62
N ILE A 23 -0.70 -3.88 -3.94
CA ILE A 23 -0.27 -4.22 -5.29
C ILE A 23 -1.48 -4.30 -6.23
N LEU A 24 -2.48 -5.11 -5.88
CA LEU A 24 -3.64 -5.35 -6.72
C LEU A 24 -4.45 -4.08 -6.96
N VAL A 25 -4.79 -3.35 -5.88
CA VAL A 25 -5.65 -2.16 -6.00
C VAL A 25 -4.92 -1.05 -6.76
N ALA A 26 -3.66 -0.76 -6.43
CA ALA A 26 -2.90 0.27 -7.12
C ALA A 26 -2.71 -0.05 -8.61
N PHE A 27 -2.38 -1.30 -8.94
CA PHE A 27 -2.21 -1.74 -10.32
C PHE A 27 -3.51 -1.65 -11.12
N LEU A 28 -4.61 -2.17 -10.58
CA LEU A 28 -5.91 -2.18 -11.26
C LEU A 28 -6.44 -0.76 -11.49
N LEU A 29 -6.32 0.13 -10.51
CA LEU A 29 -6.71 1.54 -10.67
C LEU A 29 -5.77 2.30 -11.58
N GLY A 30 -4.47 1.97 -11.56
CA GLY A 30 -3.48 2.52 -12.50
C GLY A 30 -3.83 2.20 -13.95
N ARG A 31 -4.31 0.98 -14.24
CA ARG A 31 -4.72 0.59 -15.61
C ARG A 31 -5.87 1.43 -16.16
N THR A 32 -6.75 1.92 -15.28
CA THR A 32 -7.93 2.71 -15.64
C THR A 32 -7.69 4.21 -15.52
N ALA A 33 -6.45 4.64 -15.26
CA ALA A 33 -6.14 6.04 -15.17
C ALA A 33 -6.02 6.67 -16.57
N ASP A 34 -6.92 7.60 -16.88
CA ASP A 34 -6.90 8.34 -18.15
C ASP A 34 -5.88 9.50 -18.14
N GLN A 35 -5.37 9.85 -16.96
CA GLN A 35 -4.48 10.98 -16.74
C GLN A 35 -3.41 10.61 -15.72
N TRP A 36 -2.19 11.14 -15.88
CA TRP A 36 -1.08 10.88 -14.97
C TRP A 36 -1.36 11.38 -13.55
N GLN A 37 -2.19 12.41 -13.39
CA GLN A 37 -2.62 12.96 -12.10
C GLN A 37 -3.48 11.99 -11.27
N LYS A 38 -4.03 10.94 -11.88
CA LYS A 38 -4.79 9.90 -11.17
C LYS A 38 -3.89 8.84 -10.52
N ILE A 39 -2.61 8.78 -10.91
CA ILE A 39 -1.64 7.79 -10.38
C ILE A 39 -1.45 7.95 -8.86
N PRO A 40 -1.25 9.15 -8.28
CA PRO A 40 -1.19 9.31 -6.84
C PRO A 40 -2.48 8.87 -6.13
N VAL A 41 -3.65 9.08 -6.74
CA VAL A 41 -4.93 8.64 -6.16
C VAL A 41 -5.03 7.11 -6.15
N ALA A 42 -4.63 6.45 -7.23
CA ALA A 42 -4.57 4.99 -7.32
C ALA A 42 -3.58 4.40 -6.29
N ALA A 43 -2.41 5.01 -6.14
CA ALA A 43 -1.43 4.62 -5.14
C ALA A 43 -1.94 4.80 -3.71
N PHE A 44 -2.64 5.90 -3.43
CA PHE A 44 -3.23 6.18 -2.13
C PHE A 44 -4.34 5.18 -1.79
N ALA A 45 -5.23 4.89 -2.74
CA ALA A 45 -6.24 3.85 -2.59
C ALA A 45 -5.62 2.47 -2.34
N GLY A 46 -4.54 2.14 -3.05
CA GLY A 46 -3.76 0.92 -2.82
C GLY A 46 -3.18 0.86 -1.40
N ALA A 47 -2.51 1.92 -0.96
CA ALA A 47 -1.96 2.02 0.40
C ALA A 47 -3.04 1.84 1.48
N PHE A 48 -4.21 2.46 1.28
CA PHE A 48 -5.36 2.30 2.17
C PHE A 48 -5.87 0.85 2.21
N ALA A 49 -6.01 0.21 1.05
CA ALA A 49 -6.42 -1.19 0.97
C ALA A 49 -5.41 -2.11 1.67
N GLY A 50 -4.11 -1.86 1.49
CA GLY A 50 -3.05 -2.59 2.17
C GLY A 50 -3.06 -2.40 3.68
N PHE A 51 -3.29 -1.17 4.15
CA PHE A 51 -3.45 -0.87 5.57
C PHE A 51 -4.66 -1.59 6.17
N LEU A 52 -5.80 -1.59 5.48
CA LEU A 52 -7.00 -2.32 5.91
C LEU A 52 -6.74 -3.83 6.00
N LEU A 53 -6.04 -4.41 5.02
CA LEU A 53 -5.66 -5.82 5.05
C LEU A 53 -4.75 -6.13 6.25
N TYR A 54 -3.75 -5.28 6.50
CA TYR A 54 -2.87 -5.40 7.65
C TYR A 54 -3.66 -5.34 8.97
N TRP A 55 -4.54 -4.36 9.11
CA TRP A 55 -5.39 -4.20 10.29
C TRP A 55 -6.32 -5.39 10.51
N LEU A 56 -6.94 -5.92 9.46
CA LEU A 56 -7.77 -7.13 9.52
C LEU A 56 -6.95 -8.35 9.95
N ALA A 57 -5.79 -8.57 9.33
CA ALA A 57 -4.94 -9.71 9.64
C ALA A 57 -4.50 -9.72 11.10
N ALA A 58 -4.17 -8.55 11.64
CA ALA A 58 -3.85 -8.41 13.05
C ALA A 58 -5.04 -8.58 13.98
N THR A 59 -6.21 -8.05 13.61
CA THR A 59 -7.45 -8.23 14.38
C THR A 59 -7.82 -9.72 14.48
N LEU A 60 -7.53 -10.50 13.45
CA LEU A 60 -7.72 -11.96 13.41
C LEU A 60 -6.59 -12.74 14.11
N GLY A 61 -5.57 -12.07 14.64
CA GLY A 61 -4.45 -12.70 15.33
C GLY A 61 -3.47 -13.43 14.41
N LEU A 62 -3.48 -13.16 13.10
CA LEU A 62 -2.52 -13.76 12.15
C LEU A 62 -1.10 -13.25 12.38
N PHE A 63 -0.96 -12.03 12.89
CA PHE A 63 0.32 -11.41 13.22
C PHE A 63 0.22 -10.65 14.54
N SER A 64 1.32 -10.67 15.30
CA SER A 64 1.45 -9.94 16.55
C SER A 64 1.88 -8.49 16.27
N ILE A 65 0.92 -7.56 16.15
CA ILE A 65 1.25 -6.12 16.08
C ILE A 65 1.78 -5.67 17.43
N HIS A 66 3.07 -5.38 17.52
CA HIS A 66 3.67 -4.93 18.77
C HIS A 66 4.47 -3.63 18.68
N ALA A 67 4.50 -2.92 17.55
CA ALA A 67 5.29 -1.68 17.43
C ALA A 67 4.41 -0.43 17.31
N LEU A 68 4.54 0.50 18.25
CA LEU A 68 3.94 1.84 18.19
C LEU A 68 4.55 2.64 17.02
N GLY A 69 3.73 3.17 16.11
CA GLY A 69 4.17 4.00 14.97
C GLY A 69 4.38 3.23 13.66
N GLY A 70 4.20 1.91 13.66
CA GLY A 70 4.24 1.10 12.44
C GLY A 70 3.13 1.44 11.45
N GLU A 71 2.01 2.00 11.91
CA GLU A 71 0.83 2.32 11.10
C GLU A 71 1.09 3.44 10.09
N ALA A 72 1.71 4.54 10.54
CA ALA A 72 2.10 5.63 9.67
C ALA A 72 3.18 5.20 8.66
N GLY A 73 4.14 4.39 9.13
CA GLY A 73 5.14 3.77 8.27
C GLY A 73 4.53 2.85 7.21
N MET A 74 3.53 2.04 7.58
CA MET A 74 2.81 1.16 6.65
C MET A 74 2.09 1.95 5.57
N LEU A 75 1.44 3.06 5.92
CA LEU A 75 0.77 3.91 4.94
C LEU A 75 1.79 4.58 3.99
N LEU A 76 2.91 5.08 4.52
CA LEU A 76 3.97 5.72 3.74
C LEU A 76 4.64 4.75 2.77
N VAL A 77 5.09 3.60 3.26
CA VAL A 77 5.70 2.54 2.44
C VAL A 77 4.69 2.00 1.45
N GLY A 78 3.44 1.76 1.90
CA GLY A 78 2.35 1.31 1.04
C GLY A 78 2.06 2.30 -0.08
N PHE A 79 2.11 3.61 0.18
CA PHE A 79 1.94 4.64 -0.84
C PHE A 79 3.08 4.64 -1.85
N ALA A 80 4.33 4.57 -1.38
CA ALA A 80 5.49 4.48 -2.27
C ALA A 80 5.45 3.22 -3.15
N SER A 81 5.10 2.06 -2.58
CA SER A 81 4.89 0.81 -3.32
C SER A 81 3.72 0.95 -4.31
N GLY A 82 2.61 1.52 -3.86
CA GLY A 82 1.42 1.78 -4.67
C GLY A 82 1.72 2.67 -5.87
N LEU A 83 2.60 3.67 -5.75
CA LEU A 83 3.02 4.50 -6.89
C LEU A 83 3.71 3.67 -7.97
N VAL A 84 4.60 2.74 -7.58
CA VAL A 84 5.27 1.85 -8.53
C VAL A 84 4.25 1.02 -9.30
N TRP A 85 3.32 0.37 -8.59
CA TRP A 85 2.32 -0.50 -9.22
C TRP A 85 1.26 0.27 -10.02
N ALA A 86 0.85 1.44 -9.56
CA ALA A 86 -0.05 2.31 -10.31
C ALA A 86 0.61 2.83 -11.61
N VAL A 87 1.90 3.20 -11.57
CA VAL A 87 2.66 3.57 -12.77
C VAL A 87 2.78 2.40 -13.74
N LEU A 88 3.05 1.19 -13.23
CA LEU A 88 3.08 -0.01 -14.07
C LEU A 88 1.73 -0.27 -14.74
N GLY A 89 0.62 -0.21 -13.99
CA GLY A 89 -0.73 -0.34 -14.56
C GLY A 89 -1.03 0.70 -15.62
N TYR A 90 -0.70 1.97 -15.35
CA TYR A 90 -0.92 3.09 -16.28
C TYR A 90 -0.10 2.98 -17.57
N LYS A 91 1.17 2.57 -17.46
CA LYS A 91 2.05 2.46 -18.63
C LYS A 91 1.73 1.24 -19.49
N LEU A 92 1.37 0.11 -18.88
CA LEU A 92 1.10 -1.13 -19.61
C LEU A 92 -0.26 -1.11 -20.33
N PHE A 93 -1.19 -0.24 -19.92
CA PHE A 93 -2.55 -0.17 -20.50
C PHE A 93 -2.92 1.25 -20.96
N PRO A 94 -2.37 1.74 -22.09
CA PRO A 94 -2.61 3.09 -22.58
C PRO A 94 -4.06 3.36 -23.05
N ALA A 95 -4.87 2.32 -23.26
CA ALA A 95 -6.20 2.40 -23.88
C ALA A 95 -7.18 3.34 -23.15
N ALA A 96 -7.00 3.56 -21.84
CA ALA A 96 -7.80 4.50 -21.06
C ALA A 96 -7.61 5.97 -21.48
N ARG A 97 -6.54 6.31 -22.21
CA ARG A 97 -6.22 7.69 -22.61
C ARG A 97 -6.82 8.11 -23.95
N SER A 98 -7.35 7.16 -24.73
CA SER A 98 -7.85 7.40 -26.09
C SER A 98 -9.37 7.60 -26.16
N SER A 99 -10.08 7.53 -25.04
CA SER A 99 -11.52 7.76 -24.90
C SER A 99 -11.81 9.15 -24.35
#